data_AF-W5SXQ8-F1
#
_entry.id   AF-W5SXQ8-F1
#
_cell.length_a   1.000
_cell.length_b   1.000
_cell.length_c   1.000
_cell.angle_alpha   90.00
_cell.angle_beta   90.00
_cell.angle_gamma   90.00
#
_symmetry.space_group_name_H-M   'P 1'
#
loop_
_entity.id
_entity.type
_entity.pdbx_description
1 polymer ?
#
loop_
_entity_poly.entity_id
_entity_poly.type
_entity_poly.pdbx_seq_one_letter_code
_entity_poly.pdbx_strand_id
1 'polypeptide(L)'
;MSIIFDPNFGILKQNISQIVETKKEYLMQMYNVVISDDPSSIYNIIATSLSIVEEQIINELNLFFDKMQPGGEFFQIIQKYITSNSITQPGVIKALLNLDKVEYANLTSEAGKVKIYLLLNESSIKYIKGYKFKITKFKD
;
A
#
# COMPACT_ATOMS: atom_id res chain seq x y z
N MET A 1 -1.88 -14.03 4.25
CA MET A 1 -2.72 -12.90 4.73
C MET A 1 -3.32 -12.22 3.53
N SER A 2 -4.64 -12.27 3.37
CA SER A 2 -5.35 -11.43 2.39
C SER A 2 -5.78 -10.15 3.10
N ILE A 3 -5.22 -9.02 2.71
CA ILE A 3 -5.75 -7.72 3.14
C ILE A 3 -7.02 -7.50 2.33
N ILE A 4 -8.18 -7.57 3.00
CA ILE A 4 -9.48 -7.25 2.38
C ILE A 4 -9.64 -5.74 2.49
N PHE A 5 -9.53 -5.05 1.36
CA PHE A 5 -9.86 -3.62 1.29
C PHE A 5 -11.36 -3.46 1.04
N ASP A 6 -11.96 -2.46 1.68
CA ASP A 6 -13.34 -2.07 1.38
C ASP A 6 -13.40 -1.58 -0.08
N PRO A 7 -14.22 -2.22 -0.94
CA PRO A 7 -14.34 -1.82 -2.34
C PRO A 7 -14.93 -0.41 -2.52
N ASN A 8 -15.52 0.18 -1.48
CA ASN A 8 -16.04 1.54 -1.51
C ASN A 8 -15.13 2.56 -0.81
N PHE A 9 -13.90 2.18 -0.44
CA PHE A 9 -12.97 3.07 0.25
C PHE A 9 -12.69 4.34 -0.57
N GLY A 10 -13.08 5.49 -0.04
CA GLY A 10 -12.81 6.81 -0.65
C GLY A 10 -13.81 7.23 -1.73
N ILE A 11 -14.85 6.44 -2.03
CA ILE A 11 -15.85 6.80 -3.05
C ILE A 11 -16.92 7.73 -2.45
N LEU A 12 -16.94 8.99 -2.90
CA LEU A 12 -18.02 9.94 -2.65
C LEU A 12 -18.88 10.05 -3.91
N LYS A 13 -20.07 9.46 -3.93
CA LYS A 13 -21.05 9.67 -5.01
C LYS A 13 -22.08 10.69 -4.56
N GLN A 14 -21.79 11.96 -4.78
CA GLN A 14 -22.77 13.04 -4.63
C GLN A 14 -22.93 13.78 -5.95
N ASN A 15 -24.18 13.97 -6.37
CA ASN A 15 -24.51 14.83 -7.50
C ASN A 15 -24.82 16.27 -7.03
N ILE A 16 -24.84 17.21 -7.98
CA ILE A 16 -25.12 18.63 -7.71
C ILE A 16 -26.35 18.84 -6.81
N SER A 17 -27.46 18.16 -7.09
CA SER A 17 -28.71 18.30 -6.32
C SER A 17 -28.55 17.84 -4.87
N GLN A 18 -27.86 16.73 -4.64
CA GLN A 18 -27.57 16.20 -3.30
C GLN A 18 -26.66 17.14 -2.51
N ILE A 19 -25.68 17.75 -3.17
CA ILE A 19 -24.78 18.74 -2.57
C ILE A 19 -25.58 19.99 -2.15
N VAL A 20 -26.44 20.51 -3.03
CA VAL A 20 -27.29 21.67 -2.72
C VAL A 20 -28.24 21.36 -1.56
N GLU A 21 -28.85 20.18 -1.55
CA GLU A 21 -29.78 19.77 -0.50
C GLU A 21 -29.08 19.62 0.85
N THR A 22 -27.91 19.00 0.88
CA THR A 22 -27.10 18.85 2.10
C THR A 22 -26.74 20.22 2.69
N LYS A 23 -26.45 21.21 1.85
CA LYS A 23 -26.18 22.59 2.29
C LYS A 23 -27.42 23.28 2.84
N LYS A 24 -28.59 23.09 2.21
CA LYS A 24 -29.87 23.59 2.72
C LYS A 24 -30.19 22.99 4.09
N GLU A 25 -30.07 21.66 4.22
CA GLU A 25 -30.27 20.96 5.48
C GLU A 25 -29.32 21.48 6.57
N TYR A 26 -28.04 21.67 6.25
CA TYR A 26 -27.06 22.24 7.18
C TYR A 26 -27.46 23.64 7.66
N LEU A 27 -27.89 24.53 6.75
CA LEU A 27 -28.32 25.88 7.09
C LEU A 27 -29.59 25.89 7.95
N MET A 28 -30.53 25.00 7.67
CA MET A 28 -31.73 24.81 8.47
C MET A 28 -31.38 24.31 9.87
N GLN A 29 -30.53 23.28 9.98
CA GLN A 29 -30.19 22.67 11.27
C GLN A 29 -29.34 23.59 12.16
N MET A 30 -28.38 24.31 11.59
CA MET A 30 -27.43 25.12 12.36
C MET A 30 -27.91 26.55 12.61
N TYR A 31 -28.67 27.12 11.67
CA TYR A 31 -29.03 28.54 11.70
C TYR A 31 -30.53 28.79 11.60
N ASN A 32 -31.36 27.74 11.53
CA ASN A 32 -32.81 27.83 11.34
C ASN A 32 -33.21 28.65 10.10
N VAL A 33 -32.36 28.61 9.06
CA VAL A 33 -32.60 29.29 7.78
C VAL A 33 -33.35 28.33 6.85
N VAL A 34 -34.53 28.74 6.41
CA VAL A 34 -35.33 27.99 5.43
C VAL A 34 -35.15 28.63 4.06
N ILE A 35 -34.63 27.85 3.12
CA ILE A 35 -34.39 28.27 1.74
C ILE A 35 -35.57 27.80 0.88
N SER A 36 -36.09 28.67 0.02
CA SER A 36 -37.14 28.29 -0.94
C SER A 36 -36.65 27.27 -1.96
N ASP A 37 -37.53 26.38 -2.40
CA ASP A 37 -37.22 25.42 -3.47
C ASP A 37 -37.28 25.99 -4.88
N ASP A 38 -37.58 27.29 -5.03
CA ASP A 38 -37.55 27.97 -6.33
C ASP A 38 -36.12 27.98 -6.90
N PRO A 39 -35.86 27.31 -8.05
CA PRO A 39 -34.55 27.29 -8.68
C PRO A 39 -34.08 28.68 -9.12
N SER A 40 -34.99 29.64 -9.29
CA SER A 40 -34.69 31.03 -9.66
C SER A 40 -34.27 31.90 -8.48
N SER A 41 -34.37 31.39 -7.25
CA SER A 41 -33.90 32.12 -6.07
C SER A 41 -32.38 32.35 -6.15
N ILE A 42 -31.93 33.51 -5.70
CA ILE A 42 -30.51 33.89 -5.74
C ILE A 42 -29.64 32.84 -5.04
N TYR A 43 -30.14 32.27 -3.93
CA TYR A 43 -29.44 31.18 -3.25
C TYR A 43 -29.30 29.95 -4.14
N ASN A 44 -30.38 29.44 -4.74
CA ASN A 44 -30.31 28.20 -5.53
C ASN A 44 -29.45 28.38 -6.78
N ILE A 45 -29.43 29.57 -7.39
CA ILE A 45 -28.54 29.89 -8.52
C ILE A 45 -27.07 29.80 -8.09
N ILE A 46 -26.71 30.45 -6.97
CA ILE A 46 -25.33 30.45 -6.46
C ILE A 46 -24.93 29.04 -6.01
N ALA A 47 -25.78 28.38 -5.22
CA ALA A 47 -25.51 27.06 -4.67
C ALA A 47 -25.31 26.02 -5.79
N THR A 48 -26.18 26.01 -6.80
CA THR A 48 -26.04 25.11 -7.96
C THR A 48 -24.73 25.37 -8.69
N SER A 49 -24.39 26.63 -8.93
CA SER A 49 -23.16 27.01 -9.64
C SER A 49 -21.90 26.56 -8.91
N LEU A 50 -21.87 26.69 -7.58
CA LEU A 50 -20.75 26.22 -6.75
C LEU A 50 -20.69 24.69 -6.68
N SER A 51 -21.84 24.04 -6.60
CA SER A 51 -21.93 22.57 -6.53
C SER A 51 -21.42 21.88 -7.80
N ILE A 52 -21.42 22.54 -8.97
CA ILE A 52 -20.76 22.03 -10.19
C ILE A 52 -19.26 21.82 -9.95
N VAL A 53 -18.59 22.81 -9.35
CA VAL A 53 -17.15 22.73 -9.07
C VAL A 53 -16.87 21.65 -8.02
N GLU A 54 -17.73 21.54 -7.02
CA GLU A 54 -17.60 20.50 -5.98
C GLU A 54 -17.77 19.10 -6.55
N GLU A 55 -18.74 18.89 -7.45
CA GLU A 55 -18.91 17.61 -8.15
C GLU A 55 -17.66 17.25 -8.97
N GLN A 56 -17.05 18.22 -9.65
CA GLN A 56 -15.78 17.99 -10.36
C GLN A 56 -14.65 17.58 -9.42
N ILE A 57 -14.50 18.24 -8.27
CA ILE A 57 -13.51 17.88 -7.25
C ILE A 57 -13.76 16.46 -6.73
N ILE A 58 -15.02 16.13 -6.43
CA ILE A 58 -15.42 14.80 -5.98
C ILE A 58 -15.06 13.73 -7.03
N ASN A 59 -15.31 14.00 -8.31
CA ASN A 59 -14.98 13.07 -9.39
C ASN A 59 -13.47 12.85 -9.52
N GLU A 60 -12.65 13.90 -9.44
CA GLU A 60 -11.19 13.77 -9.46
C GLU A 60 -10.66 13.00 -8.24
N LEU A 61 -11.24 13.22 -7.06
CA LEU A 61 -10.90 12.46 -5.86
C LEU A 61 -11.27 10.97 -6.01
N ASN A 62 -12.45 10.68 -6.57
CA ASN A 62 -12.85 9.31 -6.85
C ASN A 62 -11.87 8.62 -7.82
N LEU A 63 -11.47 9.31 -8.90
CA LEU A 63 -10.46 8.80 -9.83
C LEU A 63 -9.11 8.55 -9.15
N PHE A 64 -8.71 9.42 -8.22
CA PHE A 64 -7.50 9.22 -7.44
C PHE A 64 -7.59 7.97 -6.55
N PHE A 65 -8.69 7.79 -5.82
CA PHE A 65 -8.91 6.61 -4.99
C PHE A 65 -8.98 5.32 -5.81
N ASP A 66 -9.59 5.36 -6.99
CA ASP A 66 -9.60 4.25 -7.93
C ASP A 66 -8.18 3.84 -8.38
N LYS A 67 -7.26 4.80 -8.51
CA LYS A 67 -5.85 4.49 -8.81
C LYS A 67 -5.06 3.98 -7.60
N MET A 68 -5.52 4.29 -6.40
CA MET A 68 -4.90 3.89 -5.13
C MET A 68 -5.43 2.56 -4.59
N GLN A 69 -6.55 2.05 -5.11
CA GLN A 69 -7.12 0.75 -4.70
C GLN A 69 -6.15 -0.41 -5.01
N PRO A 70 -6.27 -1.57 -4.36
CA PRO A 70 -5.44 -2.73 -4.65
C PRO A 70 -5.50 -3.11 -6.14
N GLY A 71 -4.32 -3.20 -6.77
CA GLY A 71 -4.21 -3.44 -8.21
C GLY A 71 -4.38 -2.19 -9.08
N GLY A 72 -4.71 -1.03 -8.51
CA GLY A 72 -4.67 0.26 -9.19
C GLY A 72 -3.24 0.71 -9.52
N GLU A 73 -3.11 1.64 -10.47
CA GLU A 73 -1.82 2.10 -11.01
C GLU A 73 -0.83 2.54 -9.92
N PHE A 74 -1.27 3.42 -9.01
CA PHE A 74 -0.42 3.93 -7.94
C PHE A 74 -0.13 2.85 -6.88
N PHE A 75 -1.12 2.02 -6.58
CA PHE A 75 -0.93 0.90 -5.67
C PHE A 75 0.14 -0.07 -6.16
N GLN A 76 0.13 -0.42 -7.46
CA GLN A 76 1.14 -1.31 -8.04
C GLN A 76 2.55 -0.72 -7.97
N ILE A 77 2.69 0.59 -8.21
CA ILE A 77 3.98 1.29 -8.08
C ILE A 77 4.49 1.23 -6.64
N ILE A 78 3.64 1.56 -5.67
CA ILE A 78 3.97 1.49 -4.23
C ILE A 78 4.33 0.06 -3.84
N GLN A 79 3.52 -0.92 -4.26
CA GLN A 79 3.74 -2.34 -3.98
C GLN A 79 5.07 -2.81 -4.56
N LYS A 80 5.41 -2.40 -5.79
CA LYS A 80 6.70 -2.70 -6.40
C LYS A 80 7.85 -2.09 -5.60
N TYR A 81 7.75 -0.82 -5.21
CA TYR A 81 8.78 -0.15 -4.40
C TYR A 81 8.99 -0.85 -3.05
N ILE A 82 7.92 -1.13 -2.31
CA ILE A 82 7.98 -1.83 -1.03
C ILE A 82 8.56 -3.24 -1.21
N THR A 83 8.13 -3.98 -2.23
CA THR A 83 8.63 -5.34 -2.50
C THR A 83 10.10 -5.31 -2.94
N SER A 84 10.52 -4.32 -3.73
CA SER A 84 11.90 -4.17 -4.21
C SER A 84 12.88 -3.74 -3.12
N ASN A 85 12.41 -2.99 -2.12
CA ASN A 85 13.18 -2.59 -0.94
C ASN A 85 13.08 -3.63 0.19
N SER A 86 12.13 -4.56 0.13
CA SER A 86 12.17 -5.74 0.98
C SER A 86 13.33 -6.62 0.51
N ILE A 87 14.24 -6.92 1.43
CA ILE A 87 15.33 -7.85 1.18
C ILE A 87 14.69 -9.23 0.96
N THR A 88 14.44 -9.57 -0.30
CA THR A 88 13.82 -10.86 -0.67
C THR A 88 14.80 -11.99 -0.36
N GLN A 89 14.30 -13.19 -0.07
CA GLN A 89 15.14 -14.38 0.14
C GLN A 89 16.17 -14.57 -1.00
N PRO A 90 15.82 -14.42 -2.30
CA PRO A 90 16.79 -14.44 -3.38
C PRO A 90 17.84 -13.31 -3.31
N GLY A 91 17.44 -12.11 -2.89
CA GLY A 91 18.35 -10.96 -2.72
C GLY A 91 19.43 -11.23 -1.66
N VAL A 92 19.05 -11.81 -0.52
CA VAL A 92 20.00 -12.23 0.52
C VAL A 92 20.92 -13.34 0.02
N ILE A 93 20.36 -14.37 -0.64
CA ILE A 93 21.17 -15.47 -1.19
C ILE A 93 22.22 -14.92 -2.16
N LYS A 94 21.82 -14.02 -3.07
CA LYS A 94 22.74 -13.40 -4.02
C LYS A 94 23.83 -12.57 -3.33
N ALA A 95 23.47 -11.81 -2.29
CA ALA A 95 24.45 -11.04 -1.50
C ALA A 95 25.45 -11.96 -0.76
N LEU A 96 24.98 -13.09 -0.21
CA LEU A 96 25.83 -14.07 0.47
C LEU A 96 26.77 -14.79 -0.50
N LEU A 97 26.30 -15.17 -1.68
CA LEU A 97 27.11 -15.80 -2.74
C LEU A 97 28.15 -14.86 -3.34
N ASN A 98 27.97 -13.54 -3.25
CA ASN A 98 28.97 -12.56 -3.68
C ASN A 98 30.17 -12.45 -2.71
N LEU A 99 30.14 -13.11 -1.56
CA LEU A 99 31.28 -13.14 -0.64
C LEU A 99 32.30 -14.18 -1.15
N ASP A 100 33.56 -13.77 -1.30
CA ASP A 100 34.67 -14.58 -1.85
C ASP A 100 34.86 -15.98 -1.25
N LYS A 101 34.31 -16.22 -0.05
CA LYS A 101 34.47 -17.46 0.72
C LYS A 101 33.24 -18.35 0.74
N VAL A 102 32.12 -17.90 0.19
CA VAL A 102 30.84 -18.62 0.21
C VAL A 102 30.62 -19.29 -1.14
N GLU A 103 30.48 -20.61 -1.12
CA GLU A 103 30.25 -21.43 -2.31
C GLU A 103 28.75 -21.70 -2.51
N TYR A 104 28.02 -21.91 -1.41
CA TYR A 104 26.57 -22.05 -1.43
C TYR A 104 25.93 -21.29 -0.28
N ALA A 105 24.75 -20.70 -0.53
CA ALA A 105 23.94 -20.05 0.48
C ALA A 105 22.48 -20.47 0.33
N ASN A 106 21.83 -20.77 1.45
CA ASN A 106 20.39 -21.02 1.51
C ASN A 106 19.80 -20.40 2.77
N LEU A 107 18.50 -20.14 2.74
CA LEU A 107 17.75 -19.49 3.81
C LEU A 107 16.45 -20.25 4.04
N THR A 108 16.15 -20.55 5.29
CA THR A 108 14.81 -21.02 5.69
C THR A 108 14.23 -20.05 6.70
N SER A 109 12.94 -19.71 6.52
CA SER A 109 12.25 -18.78 7.41
C SER A 109 11.32 -19.55 8.35
N GLU A 110 11.39 -19.22 9.63
CA GLU A 110 10.47 -19.64 10.69
C GLU A 110 9.79 -18.40 11.29
N ALA A 111 8.76 -18.57 12.11
CA ALA A 111 8.06 -17.44 12.73
C ALA A 111 9.03 -16.56 13.54
N GLY A 112 9.30 -15.35 13.04
CA GLY A 112 10.20 -14.36 13.66
C GLY A 112 11.69 -14.71 13.62
N LYS A 113 12.12 -15.77 12.92
CA LYS A 113 13.52 -16.20 12.84
C LYS A 113 13.90 -16.61 11.42
N VAL A 114 15.11 -16.31 11.00
CA VAL A 114 15.67 -16.77 9.72
C VAL A 114 16.91 -17.61 10.00
N LYS A 115 16.96 -18.83 9.46
CA LYS A 115 18.12 -19.71 9.50
C LYS A 115 18.91 -19.55 8.21
N ILE A 116 20.20 -19.27 8.34
CA ILE A 116 21.13 -19.10 7.23
C ILE A 116 22.05 -20.32 7.16
N TYR A 117 22.09 -20.97 6.00
CA TYR A 117 22.96 -22.11 5.72
C TYR A 117 24.01 -21.68 4.71
N LEU A 118 25.29 -21.84 5.06
CA LEU A 118 26.42 -21.48 4.20
C LEU A 118 27.32 -22.71 4.02
N LEU A 119 27.72 -22.99 2.78
CA LEU A 119 28.88 -23.81 2.47
C LEU A 119 30.01 -22.88 2.09
N LEU A 120 31.13 -23.02 2.81
CA LEU A 120 32.31 -22.19 2.62
C LEU A 120 33.35 -22.98 1.85
N ASN A 121 34.13 -22.30 1.01
CA ASN A 121 35.22 -22.94 0.28
C ASN A 121 36.31 -23.46 1.24
N GLU A 122 37.09 -24.46 0.82
CA GLU A 122 38.11 -25.11 1.66
C GLU A 122 39.16 -24.14 2.24
N SER A 123 39.41 -23.03 1.54
CA SER A 123 40.35 -21.99 1.98
C SER A 123 39.92 -21.28 3.27
N SER A 124 38.62 -21.38 3.62
CA SER A 124 38.02 -20.83 4.83
C SER A 124 38.34 -21.63 6.09
N ILE A 125 38.69 -22.91 5.95
CA ILE A 125 38.82 -23.86 7.07
C ILE A 125 40.13 -23.64 7.87
N LYS A 126 41.12 -22.94 7.31
CA LYS A 126 42.41 -22.72 7.98
C LYS A 126 42.36 -21.81 9.22
N TYR A 127 41.28 -21.06 9.45
CA TYR A 127 41.21 -20.05 10.51
C TYR A 127 40.36 -20.42 11.74
N ILE A 128 39.81 -21.63 11.82
CA ILE A 128 38.84 -21.99 12.87
C ILE A 128 39.41 -23.09 13.78
N LYS A 129 40.57 -22.84 14.39
CA LYS A 129 41.04 -23.59 15.56
C LYS A 129 40.43 -22.97 16.81
N GLY A 130 39.17 -23.29 17.11
CA GLY A 130 38.53 -22.81 18.34
C GLY A 130 37.07 -23.23 18.56
N TYR A 131 36.35 -23.55 17.48
CA TYR A 131 34.95 -23.97 17.58
C TYR A 131 34.80 -25.42 17.13
N LYS A 132 34.32 -26.28 18.04
CA LYS A 132 33.95 -27.67 17.73
C LYS A 132 32.72 -27.66 16.83
N PHE A 133 32.91 -27.92 15.54
CA PHE A 133 31.80 -28.23 14.63
C PHE A 133 31.63 -29.75 14.52
N LYS A 134 30.40 -30.23 14.69
CA LYS A 134 30.03 -31.61 14.38
C LYS A 134 29.79 -31.70 12.88
N ILE A 135 30.82 -32.12 12.15
CA ILE A 135 30.72 -32.39 10.71
C ILE A 135 29.99 -33.73 10.54
N THR A 136 28.72 -33.68 10.15
CA THR A 136 28.01 -34.88 9.71
C THR A 136 28.28 -35.03 8.21
N LYS A 137 29.15 -35.97 7.82
CA LYS A 137 29.29 -36.38 6.42
C LYS A 137 27.94 -36.94 5.95
N PHE A 138 27.35 -36.32 4.94
CA PHE A 138 26.34 -37.00 4.14
C PHE A 138 27.10 -38.02 3.28
N LYS A 139 26.75 -39.30 3.40
CA LYS A 139 27.17 -40.34 2.46
C LYS A 139 26.27 -40.23 1.24
N ASP A 140 26.89 -40.35 0.06
CA ASP A 140 26.24 -40.43 -1.25
C ASP A 140 25.15 -41.52 -1.30
#